data_AF-W6TRC6-F1
#
_entry.id   AF-W6TRC6-F1
#
_cell.length_a   1.000
_cell.length_b   1.000
_cell.length_c   1.000
_cell.angle_alpha   90.00
_cell.angle_beta   90.00
_cell.angle_gamma   90.00
#
_symmetry.space_group_name_H-M   'P 1'
#
loop_
_entity.id
_entity.type
_entity.pdbx_description
1 polymer ?
#
loop_
_entity_poly.entity_id
_entity_poly.type
_entity_poly.pdbx_seq_one_letter_code
_entity_poly.pdbx_strand_id
1 'polypeptide(L)'
;MKIEQHLSRNELTDKQFLVIAFETVKNLGWRIRFISDAGVIAYTDNGEHSWNGEITVKLDVSGAIVQCVTISSLPTDYGRSEAVVRAFIFSFEKLKSEINEDEVREKYKTYKKDFVPPYEDTLKPDIRPKFHFFGGLLSFFKPATGYFFTPILIVLNILIYLIMVYSGVAVFEPDAASMTAWGANATIYTLGGQWWRLITGYFIHFGLIHLLLNMYALAFVGLFLEPFLGRVKFITAYLLAGIFAGVISLWWHDNTVSAGASGAIFGLYGIFLALLSTNHIERSMRKGLLTNIGLFVAYNLLYGSFKGGIDNAAHLGGLFAGVMIGYGYYPALQKPGKALLKWLTPILSVTVVILVSAVIYGKLAKSDKVTYQKQIREFYKIDTNALKVLRKQENSTGEELFRALQQGKSAWNGGIELITELDKMNLSNRLHLRNQMLIKYCRLRIKACELIAQDPEQGINSYSPQIQQINAQIGKVLDELK
;
A
#
# COMPACT_ATOMS: atom_id res chain seq x y z
N MET A 1 21.20 31.12 -5.07
CA MET A 1 21.42 32.21 -4.09
C MET A 1 20.06 32.82 -3.75
N LYS A 2 19.82 33.30 -2.54
CA LYS A 2 18.54 33.94 -2.13
C LYS A 2 18.80 35.41 -1.85
N ILE A 3 18.08 36.30 -2.53
CA ILE A 3 18.06 37.75 -2.27
C ILE A 3 16.67 38.14 -1.79
N GLU A 4 16.61 39.01 -0.79
CA GLU A 4 15.37 39.44 -0.15
C GLU A 4 15.45 40.94 0.16
N GLN A 5 14.38 41.68 -0.12
CA GLN A 5 14.27 43.09 0.20
C GLN A 5 12.84 43.41 0.65
N HIS A 6 12.71 44.18 1.73
CA HIS A 6 11.43 44.63 2.22
C HIS A 6 10.96 45.88 1.47
N LEU A 7 9.72 45.87 1.02
CA LEU A 7 9.04 46.96 0.33
C LEU A 7 7.92 47.50 1.23
N SER A 8 8.02 48.77 1.63
CA SER A 8 7.08 49.39 2.57
C SER A 8 5.68 49.54 1.96
N ARG A 9 4.65 49.36 2.79
CA ARG A 9 3.24 49.51 2.37
C ARG A 9 2.88 50.94 1.95
N ASN A 10 3.50 51.96 2.57
CA ASN A 10 3.37 53.37 2.22
C ASN A 10 1.92 53.77 1.82
N GLU A 11 1.01 53.75 2.80
CA GLU A 11 -0.44 54.05 2.75
C GLU A 11 -1.34 53.14 1.90
N LEU A 12 -0.80 52.15 1.18
CA LEU A 12 -1.60 51.22 0.37
C LEU A 12 -2.39 50.23 1.25
N THR A 13 -3.61 49.90 0.84
CA THR A 13 -4.33 48.71 1.34
C THR A 13 -3.75 47.43 0.74
N ASP A 14 -3.94 46.28 1.40
CA ASP A 14 -3.51 44.96 0.88
C ASP A 14 -3.99 44.71 -0.56
N LYS A 15 -5.22 45.13 -0.87
CA LYS A 15 -5.81 44.96 -2.20
C LYS A 15 -5.09 45.79 -3.25
N GLN A 16 -4.80 47.06 -2.94
CA GLN A 16 -4.05 47.94 -3.83
C GLN A 16 -2.65 47.38 -4.06
N PHE A 17 -1.97 46.97 -2.99
CA PHE A 17 -0.64 46.39 -3.08
C PHE A 17 -0.61 45.14 -3.97
N LEU A 18 -1.53 44.20 -3.77
CA LEU A 18 -1.61 42.96 -4.55
C LEU A 18 -1.84 43.23 -6.03
N VAL A 19 -2.77 44.14 -6.37
CA VAL A 19 -3.02 44.49 -7.77
C VAL A 19 -1.78 45.08 -8.41
N ILE A 20 -1.13 46.06 -7.76
CA ILE A 20 0.09 46.67 -8.30
C ILE A 20 1.17 45.60 -8.47
N ALA A 21 1.38 44.72 -7.49
CA ALA A 21 2.35 43.64 -7.59
C ALA A 21 2.07 42.69 -8.76
N PHE A 22 0.80 42.33 -9.00
CA PHE A 22 0.43 41.45 -10.12
C PHE A 22 0.62 42.15 -11.47
N GLU A 23 0.28 43.43 -11.57
CA GLU A 23 0.55 44.25 -12.76
C GLU A 23 2.05 44.42 -13.01
N THR A 24 2.85 44.61 -11.95
CA THR A 24 4.31 44.70 -12.05
C THR A 24 4.90 43.44 -12.68
N VAL A 25 4.49 42.26 -12.21
CA VAL A 25 4.94 40.98 -12.78
C VAL A 25 4.56 40.88 -14.27
N LYS A 26 3.34 41.28 -14.64
CA LYS A 26 2.88 41.27 -16.03
C LYS A 26 3.65 42.26 -16.91
N ASN A 27 3.89 43.48 -16.43
CA ASN A 27 4.62 44.52 -17.16
C ASN A 27 6.07 44.17 -17.39
N LEU A 28 6.68 43.41 -16.48
CA LEU A 28 8.03 42.88 -16.65
C LEU A 28 8.08 41.64 -17.58
N GLY A 29 6.95 41.22 -18.14
CA GLY A 29 6.88 40.06 -19.03
C GLY A 29 7.04 38.71 -18.31
N TRP A 30 6.93 38.69 -16.98
CA TRP A 30 7.18 37.50 -16.18
C TRP A 30 5.95 36.59 -16.12
N ARG A 31 6.21 35.29 -16.06
CA ARG A 31 5.15 34.29 -16.04
C ARG A 31 4.66 34.05 -14.61
N ILE A 32 3.45 34.49 -14.32
CA ILE A 32 2.77 34.21 -13.05
C ILE A 32 2.61 32.69 -12.88
N ARG A 33 3.08 32.17 -11.74
CA ARG A 33 2.88 30.77 -11.32
C ARG A 33 1.55 30.63 -10.59
N PHE A 34 1.34 31.47 -9.57
CA PHE A 34 0.05 31.63 -8.90
C PHE A 34 -0.02 32.94 -8.12
N ILE A 35 -1.25 33.34 -7.79
CA ILE A 35 -1.58 34.51 -6.99
C ILE A 35 -2.51 34.11 -5.85
N SER A 36 -2.43 34.79 -4.71
CA SER A 36 -3.32 34.61 -3.57
C SER A 36 -3.56 35.93 -2.84
N ASP A 37 -4.30 35.89 -1.74
CA ASP A 37 -4.46 37.04 -0.85
C ASP A 37 -3.22 37.30 0.03
N ALA A 38 -2.21 36.44 -0.01
CA ALA A 38 -0.90 36.67 0.63
C ALA A 38 0.19 37.18 -0.33
N GLY A 39 -0.02 37.11 -1.65
CA GLY A 39 0.98 37.60 -2.60
C GLY A 39 0.99 36.92 -3.97
N VAL A 40 2.14 36.98 -4.64
CA VAL A 40 2.38 36.38 -5.96
C VAL A 40 3.69 35.61 -6.00
N ILE A 41 3.68 34.49 -6.73
CA ILE A 41 4.88 33.80 -7.20
C ILE A 41 4.92 33.83 -8.73
N ALA A 42 6.06 34.20 -9.29
CA ALA A 42 6.27 34.25 -10.73
C ALA A 42 7.67 33.77 -11.13
N TYR A 43 7.82 33.40 -12.39
CA TYR A 43 9.10 33.09 -13.01
C TYR A 43 9.49 34.21 -13.95
N THR A 44 10.71 34.72 -13.79
CA THR A 44 11.29 35.78 -14.65
C THR A 44 11.33 35.35 -16.12
N ASP A 45 11.29 36.29 -17.09
CA ASP A 45 11.58 36.04 -18.53
C ASP A 45 12.82 36.81 -19.10
N ASN A 46 13.95 36.19 -19.51
CA ASN A 46 15.26 36.79 -19.84
C ASN A 46 16.00 36.15 -21.06
N GLY A 47 15.30 35.61 -22.07
CA GLY A 47 15.91 35.28 -23.38
C GLY A 47 16.84 34.04 -23.47
N GLU A 48 17.39 33.83 -24.69
CA GLU A 48 17.70 32.51 -25.28
C GLU A 48 18.67 31.55 -24.56
N HIS A 49 19.45 31.96 -23.56
CA HIS A 49 20.52 31.10 -23.01
C HIS A 49 20.57 30.94 -21.48
N SER A 50 19.60 31.45 -20.71
CA SER A 50 19.50 31.03 -19.29
C SER A 50 18.21 31.50 -18.63
N TRP A 51 17.50 30.57 -17.98
CA TRP A 51 16.28 30.90 -17.25
C TRP A 51 16.19 30.25 -15.88
N ASN A 52 15.83 31.07 -14.88
CA ASN A 52 14.68 30.88 -13.99
C ASN A 52 14.97 31.39 -12.57
N GLY A 53 14.81 32.69 -12.31
CA GLY A 53 14.60 33.16 -10.94
C GLY A 53 13.13 32.95 -10.57
N GLU A 54 12.85 32.32 -9.43
CA GLU A 54 11.52 32.39 -8.82
C GLU A 54 11.46 33.68 -8.00
N ILE A 55 10.60 34.62 -8.41
CA ILE A 55 10.28 35.79 -7.61
C ILE A 55 9.04 35.50 -6.76
N THR A 56 9.16 35.80 -5.48
CA THR A 56 8.10 35.72 -4.49
C THR A 56 7.88 37.11 -3.90
N VAL A 57 6.65 37.61 -4.00
CA VAL A 57 6.24 38.86 -3.35
C VAL A 57 5.18 38.47 -2.33
N LYS A 58 5.49 38.63 -1.06
CA LYS A 58 4.63 38.19 0.05
C LYS A 58 4.29 39.35 0.97
N LEU A 59 3.01 39.61 1.18
CA LEU A 59 2.55 40.59 2.15
C LEU A 59 2.96 40.21 3.58
N ASP A 60 3.36 41.22 4.36
CA ASP A 60 3.58 41.12 5.80
C ASP A 60 2.83 42.23 6.56
N VAL A 61 3.18 42.51 7.82
CA VAL A 61 2.48 43.53 8.63
C VAL A 61 2.82 44.95 8.18
N SER A 62 4.01 45.18 7.62
CA SER A 62 4.55 46.51 7.28
C SER A 62 4.57 46.82 5.78
N GLY A 63 4.27 45.85 4.93
CA GLY A 63 4.43 45.97 3.49
C GLY A 63 4.41 44.62 2.82
N ALA A 64 5.51 44.32 2.13
CA ALA A 64 5.78 43.01 1.57
C ALA A 64 7.28 42.69 1.53
N ILE A 65 7.58 41.41 1.57
CA ILE A 65 8.89 40.85 1.31
C ILE A 65 8.96 40.48 -0.17
N VAL A 66 9.91 41.08 -0.90
CA VAL A 66 10.24 40.73 -2.29
C VAL A 66 11.49 39.87 -2.29
N GLN A 67 11.36 38.62 -2.71
CA GLN A 67 12.41 37.62 -2.70
C GLN A 67 12.65 37.06 -4.10
N CYS A 68 13.90 36.85 -4.48
CA CYS A 68 14.26 36.09 -5.68
C CYS A 68 15.17 34.90 -5.31
N VAL A 69 14.85 33.72 -5.86
CA VAL A 69 15.66 32.50 -5.72
C VAL A 69 16.05 31.99 -7.11
N THR A 70 17.35 31.85 -7.35
CA THR A 70 17.87 31.27 -8.58
C THR A 70 17.55 29.77 -8.67
N ILE A 71 17.01 29.31 -9.81
CA ILE A 71 16.73 27.88 -10.09
C ILE A 71 17.87 27.24 -10.92
N SER A 72 18.99 27.94 -11.16
CA SER A 72 20.15 27.39 -11.88
C SER A 72 21.06 26.54 -10.98
N SER A 73 21.74 25.56 -11.58
CA SER A 73 22.75 24.71 -10.92
C SER A 73 24.15 25.35 -10.89
N LEU A 74 24.26 26.65 -11.18
CA LEU A 74 25.54 27.35 -11.23
C LEU A 74 26.00 27.71 -9.80
N PRO A 75 27.31 27.63 -9.49
CA PRO A 75 27.83 27.95 -8.16
C PRO A 75 27.58 29.41 -7.73
N THR A 76 27.48 30.32 -8.72
CA THR A 76 27.34 31.76 -8.50
C THR A 76 26.30 32.36 -9.47
N ASP A 77 25.53 33.34 -8.97
CA ASP A 77 24.41 33.96 -9.68
C ASP A 77 24.78 35.33 -10.31
N TYR A 78 26.05 35.77 -10.18
CA TYR A 78 26.58 36.99 -10.79
C TYR A 78 25.68 38.24 -10.62
N GLY A 79 25.01 38.39 -9.47
CA GLY A 79 24.13 39.53 -9.17
C GLY A 79 22.77 39.55 -9.88
N ARG A 80 22.40 38.48 -10.62
CA ARG A 80 21.15 38.46 -11.40
C ARG A 80 19.91 38.48 -10.51
N SER A 81 19.87 37.74 -9.40
CA SER A 81 18.73 37.76 -8.47
C SER A 81 18.52 39.14 -7.85
N GLU A 82 19.59 39.89 -7.59
CA GLU A 82 19.50 41.26 -7.10
C GLU A 82 18.97 42.21 -8.17
N ALA A 83 19.42 42.08 -9.42
CA ALA A 83 18.89 42.84 -10.55
C ALA A 83 17.38 42.59 -10.75
N VAL A 84 16.92 41.35 -10.59
CA VAL A 84 15.49 40.98 -10.65
C VAL A 84 14.69 41.68 -9.56
N VAL A 85 15.15 41.63 -8.30
CA VAL A 85 14.46 42.30 -7.18
C VAL A 85 14.40 43.81 -7.39
N ARG A 86 15.51 44.42 -7.82
CA ARG A 86 15.57 45.86 -8.15
C ARG A 86 14.62 46.23 -9.30
N ALA A 87 14.56 45.42 -10.36
CA ALA A 87 13.65 45.63 -11.48
C ALA A 87 12.18 45.57 -11.04
N PHE A 88 11.84 44.62 -10.17
CA PHE A 88 10.51 44.55 -9.57
C PHE A 88 10.18 45.81 -8.77
N ILE A 89 11.03 46.20 -7.82
CA ILE A 89 10.78 47.37 -6.96
C ILE A 89 10.65 48.65 -7.79
N PHE A 90 11.54 48.86 -8.76
CA PHE A 90 11.48 50.03 -9.64
C PHE A 90 10.18 50.08 -10.43
N SER A 91 9.78 48.95 -11.05
CA SER A 91 8.53 48.90 -11.81
C SER A 91 7.28 48.99 -10.92
N PHE A 92 7.35 48.49 -9.69
CA PHE A 92 6.28 48.61 -8.70
C PHE A 92 6.05 50.07 -8.31
N GLU A 93 7.10 50.80 -7.94
CA GLU A 93 6.97 52.22 -7.55
C GLU A 93 6.48 53.09 -8.70
N LYS A 94 6.93 52.80 -9.94
CA LYS A 94 6.39 53.47 -11.13
C LYS A 94 4.88 53.25 -11.28
N LEU A 95 4.43 51.98 -11.24
CA LEU A 95 3.01 51.65 -11.38
C LEU A 95 2.15 52.18 -10.23
N LYS A 96 2.71 52.19 -9.01
CA LYS A 96 2.06 52.77 -7.85
C LYS A 96 1.70 54.25 -8.07
N SER A 97 2.56 55.00 -8.76
CA SER A 97 2.31 56.41 -9.06
C SER A 97 1.28 56.66 -10.19
N GLU A 98 0.99 55.63 -10.99
CA GLU A 98 0.15 55.74 -12.19
C GLU A 98 -1.26 55.17 -12.00
N ILE A 99 -1.49 54.31 -10.99
CA ILE A 99 -2.72 53.52 -10.85
C ILE A 99 -3.86 54.28 -10.13
N ASN A 100 -5.08 54.20 -10.68
CA ASN A 100 -6.29 54.78 -10.09
C ASN A 100 -7.05 53.77 -9.21
N GLU A 101 -7.77 54.23 -8.17
CA GLU A 101 -8.53 53.38 -7.25
C GLU A 101 -9.62 52.54 -7.92
N ASP A 102 -10.34 53.12 -8.89
CA ASP A 102 -11.39 52.41 -9.62
C ASP A 102 -10.82 51.26 -10.46
N GLU A 103 -9.65 51.47 -11.06
CA GLU A 103 -8.92 50.46 -11.82
C GLU A 103 -8.44 49.32 -10.90
N VAL A 104 -7.91 49.66 -9.72
CA VAL A 104 -7.53 48.67 -8.71
C VAL A 104 -8.72 47.80 -8.33
N ARG A 105 -9.89 48.41 -8.11
CA ARG A 105 -11.09 47.68 -7.68
C ARG A 105 -11.54 46.65 -8.72
N GLU A 106 -11.56 47.01 -10.00
CA GLU A 106 -11.96 46.11 -11.09
C GLU A 106 -10.90 45.02 -11.36
N LYS A 107 -9.61 45.38 -11.37
CA LYS A 107 -8.53 44.40 -11.51
C LYS A 107 -8.51 43.41 -10.34
N TYR A 108 -8.71 43.86 -9.11
CA TYR A 108 -8.79 42.98 -7.95
C TYR A 108 -9.95 41.98 -8.05
N LYS A 109 -11.15 42.42 -8.47
CA LYS A 109 -12.29 41.51 -8.70
C LYS A 109 -11.96 40.44 -9.74
N THR A 110 -11.20 40.80 -10.77
CA THR A 110 -10.76 39.88 -11.80
C THR A 110 -9.76 38.87 -11.22
N TYR A 111 -8.70 39.35 -10.56
CA TYR A 111 -7.66 38.50 -9.98
C TYR A 111 -8.14 37.60 -8.87
N LYS A 112 -9.10 38.05 -8.05
CA LYS A 112 -9.67 37.23 -6.99
C LYS A 112 -10.31 35.94 -7.50
N LYS A 113 -10.76 35.90 -8.77
CA LYS A 113 -11.28 34.66 -9.39
C LYS A 113 -10.19 33.63 -9.68
N ASP A 114 -8.95 34.10 -9.84
CA ASP A 114 -7.77 33.29 -10.15
C ASP A 114 -6.90 32.99 -8.92
N PHE A 115 -7.36 33.36 -7.73
CA PHE A 115 -6.62 33.08 -6.49
C PHE A 115 -6.56 31.59 -6.24
N VAL A 116 -5.38 31.11 -5.86
CA VAL A 116 -5.25 29.72 -5.43
C VAL A 116 -6.03 29.50 -4.14
N PRO A 117 -6.62 28.32 -3.98
CA PRO A 117 -7.26 27.93 -2.73
C PRO A 117 -6.27 27.98 -1.56
N PRO A 118 -6.75 28.22 -0.31
CA PRO A 118 -5.87 28.41 0.84
C PRO A 118 -4.84 27.27 1.05
N TYR A 119 -5.17 26.00 0.79
CA TYR A 119 -4.23 24.88 0.96
C TYR A 119 -3.17 24.75 -0.14
N GLU A 120 -3.31 25.47 -1.25
CA GLU A 120 -2.29 25.61 -2.29
C GLU A 120 -1.46 26.89 -2.12
N ASP A 121 -1.88 27.79 -1.21
CA ASP A 121 -1.20 29.04 -0.94
C ASP A 121 0.10 28.79 -0.14
N THR A 122 1.19 28.60 -0.88
CA THR A 122 2.52 28.43 -0.28
C THR A 122 3.09 29.70 0.35
N LEU A 123 2.47 30.88 0.11
CA LEU A 123 2.85 32.17 0.71
C LEU A 123 2.27 32.34 2.12
N LYS A 124 1.18 31.62 2.43
CA LYS A 124 0.68 31.44 3.80
C LYS A 124 1.30 30.17 4.39
N PRO A 125 2.41 30.28 5.16
CA PRO A 125 3.10 29.11 5.70
C PRO A 125 2.27 28.34 6.74
N ASP A 126 1.07 28.81 7.11
CA ASP A 126 0.20 28.20 8.10
C ASP A 126 -0.86 27.25 7.51
N ILE A 127 -0.84 26.97 6.20
CA ILE A 127 -1.77 26.01 5.56
C ILE A 127 -1.08 24.73 5.07
N ARG A 128 0.25 24.70 5.10
CA ARG A 128 0.91 23.43 5.39
C ARG A 128 0.65 23.14 6.86
N PRO A 129 0.10 21.98 7.26
CA PRO A 129 0.20 21.59 8.65
C PRO A 129 1.70 21.53 8.97
N LYS A 130 2.23 22.58 9.62
CA LYS A 130 3.48 22.47 10.35
C LYS A 130 3.18 21.40 11.38
N PHE A 131 3.71 20.20 11.17
CA PHE A 131 3.75 19.20 12.21
C PHE A 131 4.68 19.71 13.29
N HIS A 132 4.15 20.51 14.19
CA HIS A 132 4.74 20.64 15.49
C HIS A 132 4.24 19.47 16.31
N PHE A 133 5.13 18.51 16.56
CA PHE A 133 5.00 17.59 17.69
C PHE A 133 5.12 18.38 18.99
N PHE A 134 4.16 19.26 19.28
CA PHE A 134 4.02 19.82 20.63
C PHE A 134 3.43 18.71 21.49
N GLY A 135 4.31 17.88 22.09
CA GLY A 135 3.88 16.79 22.98
C GLY A 135 4.74 15.52 23.05
N GLY A 136 5.95 15.49 22.48
CA GLY A 136 6.83 14.31 22.52
C GLY A 136 6.33 13.11 21.69
N LEU A 137 6.85 11.91 21.95
CA LEU A 137 6.52 10.67 21.21
C LEU A 137 5.01 10.38 21.12
N LEU A 138 4.20 10.82 22.09
CA LEU A 138 2.76 10.58 22.12
C LEU A 138 1.97 11.36 21.07
N SER A 139 2.48 12.49 20.56
CA SER A 139 1.81 13.20 19.44
C SER A 139 1.72 12.34 18.18
N PHE A 140 2.59 11.34 18.05
CA PHE A 140 2.65 10.44 16.90
C PHE A 140 1.36 9.62 16.77
N PHE A 141 0.70 9.35 17.89
CA PHE A 141 -0.49 8.51 17.96
C PHE A 141 -1.79 9.32 18.07
N LYS A 142 -1.73 10.65 17.93
CA LYS A 142 -2.89 11.54 18.09
C LYS A 142 -3.37 12.06 16.73
N PRO A 143 -4.67 11.91 16.39
CA PRO A 143 -5.24 12.50 15.19
C PRO A 143 -5.05 14.02 15.14
N ALA A 144 -4.56 14.53 14.02
CA ALA A 144 -4.36 15.95 13.79
C ALA A 144 -4.83 16.37 12.39
N THR A 145 -4.91 17.69 12.14
CA THR A 145 -5.25 18.21 10.80
C THR A 145 -4.15 17.82 9.81
N GLY A 146 -4.52 17.09 8.76
CA GLY A 146 -3.58 16.50 7.79
C GLY A 146 -2.99 15.14 8.22
N TYR A 147 -3.32 14.64 9.40
CA TYR A 147 -2.80 13.39 9.97
C TYR A 147 -3.85 12.73 10.87
N PHE A 148 -5.05 12.57 10.32
CA PHE A 148 -6.20 12.16 11.12
C PHE A 148 -6.32 10.63 11.14
N PHE A 149 -6.30 10.00 9.97
CA PHE A 149 -6.49 8.56 9.82
C PHE A 149 -5.21 7.75 10.02
N THR A 150 -4.05 8.29 9.66
CA THR A 150 -2.77 7.59 9.88
C THR A 150 -2.58 7.12 11.33
N PRO A 151 -2.69 7.98 12.37
CA PRO A 151 -2.52 7.54 13.74
C PRO A 151 -3.65 6.60 14.21
N ILE A 152 -4.88 6.78 13.72
CA ILE A 152 -6.00 5.87 14.04
C ILE A 152 -5.69 4.46 13.52
N LEU A 153 -5.25 4.35 12.27
CA LEU A 153 -4.88 3.06 11.68
C LEU A 153 -3.72 2.43 12.47
N ILE A 154 -2.71 3.21 12.83
CA ILE A 154 -1.57 2.71 13.62
C ILE A 154 -2.04 2.17 14.97
N VAL A 155 -2.84 2.94 15.70
CA VAL A 155 -3.37 2.54 17.02
C VAL A 155 -4.25 1.29 16.89
N LEU A 156 -5.12 1.20 15.88
CA LEU A 156 -5.95 0.02 15.66
C LEU A 156 -5.13 -1.25 15.41
N ASN A 157 -4.09 -1.15 14.58
CA ASN A 157 -3.18 -2.27 14.31
C ASN A 157 -2.46 -2.74 15.57
N ILE A 158 -1.94 -1.80 16.38
CA ILE A 158 -1.28 -2.11 17.65
C ILE A 158 -2.27 -2.76 18.62
N LEU A 159 -3.47 -2.18 18.79
CA LEU A 159 -4.48 -2.71 19.71
C LEU A 159 -4.91 -4.12 19.32
N ILE A 160 -5.21 -4.37 18.04
CA ILE A 160 -5.63 -5.70 17.57
C ILE A 160 -4.51 -6.72 17.81
N TYR A 161 -3.26 -6.36 17.51
CA TYR A 161 -2.12 -7.23 17.76
C TYR A 161 -1.92 -7.54 19.26
N LEU A 162 -2.07 -6.54 20.14
CA LEU A 162 -2.00 -6.77 21.60
C LEU A 162 -3.11 -7.69 22.10
N ILE A 163 -4.33 -7.54 21.57
CA ILE A 163 -5.47 -8.43 21.90
C ILE A 163 -5.16 -9.85 21.42
N MET A 164 -4.62 -10.03 20.21
CA MET A 164 -4.21 -11.34 19.70
C MET A 164 -3.21 -12.02 20.63
N VAL A 165 -2.16 -11.30 21.04
CA VAL A 165 -1.14 -11.82 21.97
C VAL A 165 -1.76 -12.18 23.31
N TYR A 166 -2.61 -11.32 23.87
CA TYR A 166 -3.33 -11.59 25.11
C TYR A 166 -4.22 -12.84 25.02
N SER A 167 -4.79 -13.13 23.85
CA SER A 167 -5.57 -14.34 23.58
C SER A 167 -4.75 -15.59 23.26
N GLY A 168 -3.42 -15.56 23.42
CA GLY A 168 -2.56 -16.74 23.29
C GLY A 168 -1.87 -16.90 21.92
N VAL A 169 -1.96 -15.91 21.04
CA VAL A 169 -1.17 -15.91 19.80
C VAL A 169 0.30 -15.62 20.11
N ALA A 170 1.22 -16.37 19.50
CA ALA A 170 2.65 -16.18 19.70
C ALA A 170 3.11 -14.76 19.34
N VAL A 171 4.03 -14.18 20.13
CA VAL A 171 4.49 -12.80 19.94
C VAL A 171 5.32 -12.64 18.67
N PHE A 172 6.29 -13.53 18.43
CA PHE A 172 7.25 -13.33 17.33
C PHE A 172 6.89 -14.10 16.06
N GLU A 173 6.40 -15.32 16.21
CA GLU A 173 6.16 -16.22 15.07
C GLU A 173 4.78 -16.89 15.19
N PRO A 174 3.68 -16.16 14.96
CA PRO A 174 2.35 -16.74 14.91
C PRO A 174 2.20 -17.76 13.77
N ASP A 175 1.51 -18.86 14.03
CA ASP A 175 1.20 -19.84 13.01
C ASP A 175 0.01 -19.42 12.13
N ALA A 176 -0.09 -20.02 10.94
CA ALA A 176 -1.12 -19.71 9.95
C ALA A 176 -2.55 -20.02 10.42
N ALA A 177 -2.75 -21.02 11.29
CA ALA A 177 -4.06 -21.39 11.81
C ALA A 177 -4.56 -20.31 12.79
N SER A 178 -3.69 -19.84 13.69
CA SER A 178 -3.95 -18.71 14.58
C SER A 178 -4.32 -17.45 13.78
N MET A 179 -3.56 -17.12 12.73
CA MET A 179 -3.87 -15.95 11.88
C MET A 179 -5.23 -16.09 11.18
N THR A 180 -5.51 -17.28 10.66
CA THR A 180 -6.79 -17.57 10.00
C THR A 180 -7.96 -17.46 10.98
N ALA A 181 -7.81 -17.92 12.22
CA ALA A 181 -8.83 -17.80 13.25
C ALA A 181 -9.17 -16.32 13.54
N TRP A 182 -8.15 -15.45 13.54
CA TRP A 182 -8.32 -14.02 13.80
C TRP A 182 -8.87 -13.19 12.63
N GLY A 183 -9.00 -13.77 11.43
CA GLY A 183 -9.57 -13.08 10.26
C GLY A 183 -8.60 -12.82 9.12
N ALA A 184 -7.40 -13.41 9.14
CA ALA A 184 -6.46 -13.28 8.02
C ALA A 184 -7.10 -13.73 6.69
N ASN A 185 -6.63 -13.14 5.60
CA ASN A 185 -7.09 -13.50 4.27
C ASN A 185 -6.60 -14.92 3.93
N ALA A 186 -7.52 -15.82 3.62
CA ALA A 186 -7.22 -17.22 3.37
C ALA A 186 -8.16 -17.78 2.30
N THR A 187 -7.61 -18.43 1.27
CA THR A 187 -8.33 -18.80 0.04
C THR A 187 -9.69 -19.46 0.29
N ILE A 188 -9.71 -20.53 1.08
CA ILE A 188 -10.93 -21.32 1.32
C ILE A 188 -11.99 -20.52 2.08
N TYR A 189 -11.58 -19.75 3.10
CA TYR A 189 -12.50 -19.02 3.96
C TYR A 189 -13.02 -17.77 3.27
N THR A 190 -12.11 -16.98 2.69
CA THR A 190 -12.45 -15.73 2.02
C THR A 190 -13.37 -16.00 0.83
N LEU A 191 -13.00 -16.92 -0.08
CA LEU A 191 -13.83 -17.29 -1.24
C LEU A 191 -15.05 -18.15 -0.85
N GLY A 192 -15.05 -18.72 0.36
CA GLY A 192 -16.16 -19.48 0.94
C GLY A 192 -17.28 -18.62 1.54
N GLY A 193 -17.23 -17.29 1.36
CA GLY A 193 -18.24 -16.34 1.84
C GLY A 193 -17.77 -15.41 2.95
N GLN A 194 -16.56 -15.61 3.49
CA GLN A 194 -15.98 -14.75 4.52
C GLN A 194 -15.23 -13.55 3.92
N TRP A 195 -15.89 -12.80 3.04
CA TRP A 195 -15.30 -11.71 2.25
C TRP A 195 -14.71 -10.58 3.12
N TRP A 196 -15.21 -10.40 4.36
CA TRP A 196 -14.70 -9.42 5.32
C TRP A 196 -13.22 -9.65 5.71
N ARG A 197 -12.67 -10.84 5.41
CA ARG A 197 -11.23 -11.15 5.54
C ARG A 197 -10.35 -10.28 4.64
N LEU A 198 -10.90 -9.78 3.53
CA LEU A 198 -10.24 -8.80 2.66
C LEU A 198 -10.05 -7.43 3.34
N ILE A 199 -10.68 -7.20 4.49
CA ILE A 199 -10.54 -5.95 5.26
C ILE A 199 -9.82 -6.25 6.57
N THR A 200 -10.32 -7.23 7.33
CA THR A 200 -9.78 -7.59 8.65
C THR A 200 -8.34 -8.09 8.60
N GLY A 201 -7.92 -8.78 7.52
CA GLY A 201 -6.55 -9.23 7.32
C GLY A 201 -5.49 -8.11 7.37
N TYR A 202 -5.87 -6.86 7.06
CA TYR A 202 -4.95 -5.71 7.11
C TYR A 202 -4.65 -5.20 8.52
N PHE A 203 -5.31 -5.75 9.54
CA PHE A 203 -5.08 -5.40 10.94
C PHE A 203 -4.37 -6.50 11.74
N ILE A 204 -4.12 -7.65 11.10
CA ILE A 204 -3.52 -8.84 11.70
C ILE A 204 -2.06 -8.93 11.27
N HIS A 205 -1.15 -9.29 12.17
CA HIS A 205 0.29 -9.30 11.88
C HIS A 205 0.96 -10.60 12.32
N PHE A 206 1.79 -11.17 11.45
CA PHE A 206 2.70 -12.30 11.72
C PHE A 206 3.88 -11.88 12.61
N GLY A 207 3.58 -11.39 13.81
CA GLY A 207 4.55 -11.11 14.86
C GLY A 207 4.98 -9.66 14.98
N LEU A 208 5.74 -9.38 16.04
CA LEU A 208 6.06 -8.02 16.50
C LEU A 208 6.85 -7.23 15.47
N ILE A 209 7.90 -7.82 14.90
CA ILE A 209 8.76 -7.13 13.92
C ILE A 209 7.97 -6.77 12.66
N HIS A 210 7.08 -7.66 12.21
CA HIS A 210 6.21 -7.41 11.08
C HIS A 210 5.24 -6.25 11.35
N LEU A 211 4.65 -6.17 12.54
CA LEU A 211 3.84 -5.02 12.96
C LEU A 211 4.65 -3.72 12.94
N LEU A 212 5.80 -3.69 13.61
CA LEU A 212 6.61 -2.47 13.75
C LEU A 212 7.04 -1.91 12.39
N LEU A 213 7.47 -2.76 11.47
CA LEU A 213 7.86 -2.35 10.11
C LEU A 213 6.67 -1.78 9.32
N ASN A 214 5.49 -2.39 9.44
CA ASN A 214 4.28 -1.85 8.82
C ASN A 214 3.87 -0.50 9.42
N MET A 215 3.93 -0.36 10.74
CA MET A 215 3.57 0.90 11.39
C MET A 215 4.56 2.00 11.02
N TYR A 216 5.84 1.69 10.92
CA TYR A 216 6.86 2.63 10.41
C TYR A 216 6.59 3.04 8.96
N ALA A 217 6.29 2.08 8.07
CA ALA A 217 5.99 2.39 6.67
C ALA A 217 4.71 3.22 6.53
N LEU A 218 3.65 2.86 7.28
CA LEU A 218 2.38 3.59 7.31
C LEU A 218 2.55 5.00 7.86
N ALA A 219 3.34 5.15 8.94
CA ALA A 219 3.72 6.43 9.51
C ALA A 219 4.34 7.35 8.47
N PHE A 220 5.38 6.85 7.80
CA PHE A 220 6.16 7.58 6.84
C PHE A 220 5.29 8.03 5.67
N VAL A 221 4.60 7.11 5.01
CA VAL A 221 3.76 7.46 3.86
C VAL A 221 2.59 8.34 4.27
N GLY A 222 1.95 8.08 5.41
CA GLY A 222 0.80 8.85 5.90
C GLY A 222 1.14 10.29 6.25
N LEU A 223 2.31 10.53 6.87
CA LEU A 223 2.80 11.87 7.20
C LEU A 223 2.88 12.79 5.98
N PHE A 224 3.28 12.24 4.83
CA PHE A 224 3.38 13.00 3.60
C PHE A 224 2.10 12.97 2.78
N LEU A 225 1.46 11.81 2.62
CA LEU A 225 0.38 11.62 1.66
C LEU A 225 -0.98 12.07 2.18
N GLU A 226 -1.28 11.89 3.48
CA GLU A 226 -2.58 12.29 4.05
C GLU A 226 -2.83 13.82 3.93
N PRO A 227 -1.83 14.71 4.14
CA PRO A 227 -1.98 16.14 3.85
C PRO A 227 -2.31 16.44 2.39
N PHE A 228 -1.70 15.73 1.42
CA PHE A 228 -1.97 15.94 0.00
C PHE A 228 -3.37 15.50 -0.43
N LEU A 229 -3.84 14.37 0.11
CA LEU A 229 -5.12 13.79 -0.29
C LEU A 229 -6.31 14.35 0.49
N GLY A 230 -6.07 14.71 1.76
CA GLY A 230 -7.10 14.95 2.76
C GLY A 230 -7.75 13.65 3.28
N ARG A 231 -8.49 13.79 4.38
CA ARG A 231 -9.03 12.67 5.18
C ARG A 231 -9.78 11.61 4.36
N VAL A 232 -10.79 12.03 3.60
CA VAL A 232 -11.69 11.12 2.88
C VAL A 232 -10.93 10.32 1.81
N LYS A 233 -10.16 11.01 0.97
CA LYS A 233 -9.41 10.36 -0.12
C LYS A 233 -8.35 9.40 0.43
N PHE A 234 -7.69 9.77 1.53
CA PHE A 234 -6.67 8.92 2.16
C PHE A 234 -7.27 7.60 2.69
N ILE A 235 -8.36 7.66 3.47
CA ILE A 235 -8.95 6.44 4.03
C ILE A 235 -9.59 5.56 2.95
N THR A 236 -10.26 6.16 1.96
CA THR A 236 -10.82 5.38 0.84
C THR A 236 -9.71 4.73 0.03
N ALA A 237 -8.61 5.43 -0.24
CA ALA A 237 -7.44 4.88 -0.90
C ALA A 237 -6.85 3.67 -0.14
N TYR A 238 -6.63 3.81 1.16
CA TYR A 238 -6.09 2.73 2.00
C TYR A 238 -6.97 1.48 1.94
N LEU A 239 -8.29 1.63 2.13
CA LEU A 239 -9.23 0.52 2.11
C LEU A 239 -9.35 -0.13 0.73
N LEU A 240 -9.47 0.66 -0.34
CA LEU A 240 -9.61 0.15 -1.71
C LEU A 240 -8.34 -0.58 -2.17
N ALA A 241 -7.16 0.00 -1.90
CA ALA A 241 -5.91 -0.65 -2.23
C ALA A 241 -5.73 -1.95 -1.45
N GLY A 242 -6.11 -1.97 -0.17
CA GLY A 242 -6.17 -3.20 0.62
C GLY A 242 -7.09 -4.25 -0.01
N ILE A 243 -8.36 -3.92 -0.27
CA ILE A 243 -9.30 -4.89 -0.87
C ILE A 243 -8.74 -5.48 -2.17
N PHE A 244 -8.22 -4.62 -3.06
CA PHE A 244 -7.65 -5.07 -4.32
C PHE A 244 -6.40 -5.94 -4.12
N ALA A 245 -5.46 -5.52 -3.26
CA ALA A 245 -4.29 -6.32 -2.90
C ALA A 245 -4.66 -7.71 -2.37
N GLY A 246 -5.71 -7.80 -1.56
CA GLY A 246 -6.18 -9.06 -0.97
C GLY A 246 -6.77 -9.98 -2.04
N VAL A 247 -7.48 -9.41 -3.02
CA VAL A 247 -8.00 -10.17 -4.17
C VAL A 247 -6.88 -10.65 -5.09
N ILE A 248 -5.86 -9.83 -5.36
CA ILE A 248 -4.69 -10.25 -6.15
C ILE A 248 -3.89 -11.34 -5.43
N SER A 249 -3.75 -11.26 -4.10
CA SER A 249 -3.16 -12.34 -3.30
C SER A 249 -3.92 -13.66 -3.46
N LEU A 250 -5.25 -13.65 -3.36
CA LEU A 250 -6.10 -14.83 -3.58
C LEU A 250 -5.98 -15.39 -5.01
N TRP A 251 -5.85 -14.50 -5.99
CA TRP A 251 -5.67 -14.88 -7.38
C TRP A 251 -4.34 -15.60 -7.58
N TRP A 252 -3.25 -15.06 -7.03
CA TRP A 252 -1.89 -15.56 -7.21
C TRP A 252 -1.61 -16.85 -6.44
N HIS A 253 -2.05 -16.95 -5.18
CA HIS A 253 -1.64 -18.03 -4.27
C HIS A 253 -2.65 -19.17 -4.19
N ASP A 254 -2.20 -20.42 -4.38
CA ASP A 254 -3.07 -21.60 -4.33
C ASP A 254 -3.70 -21.83 -2.95
N ASN A 255 -2.90 -21.76 -1.89
CA ASN A 255 -3.34 -21.94 -0.51
C ASN A 255 -2.36 -21.24 0.45
N THR A 256 -2.53 -19.93 0.60
CA THR A 256 -1.69 -19.11 1.48
C THR A 256 -2.58 -18.32 2.43
N VAL A 257 -2.12 -18.14 3.66
CA VAL A 257 -2.71 -17.21 4.63
C VAL A 257 -1.93 -15.91 4.55
N SER A 258 -2.62 -14.82 4.22
CA SER A 258 -2.05 -13.50 4.04
C SER A 258 -2.64 -12.52 5.05
N ALA A 259 -1.77 -11.78 5.73
CA ALA A 259 -2.14 -10.80 6.74
C ALA A 259 -1.08 -9.69 6.81
N GLY A 260 -1.49 -8.51 7.27
CA GLY A 260 -0.63 -7.35 7.48
C GLY A 260 -1.04 -6.16 6.65
N ALA A 261 -0.83 -4.96 7.18
CA ALA A 261 -1.21 -3.71 6.54
C ALA A 261 -0.49 -3.43 5.20
N SER A 262 0.59 -4.16 4.90
CA SER A 262 1.52 -3.85 3.82
C SER A 262 0.89 -3.72 2.44
N GLY A 263 -0.12 -4.53 2.09
CA GLY A 263 -0.78 -4.40 0.78
C GLY A 263 -1.45 -3.03 0.59
N ALA A 264 -2.17 -2.57 1.61
CA ALA A 264 -2.77 -1.23 1.62
C ALA A 264 -1.71 -0.11 1.64
N ILE A 265 -0.63 -0.30 2.41
CA ILE A 265 0.51 0.64 2.49
C ILE A 265 1.20 0.78 1.12
N PHE A 266 1.45 -0.33 0.42
CA PHE A 266 1.98 -0.31 -0.94
C PHE A 266 1.06 0.43 -1.92
N GLY A 267 -0.25 0.37 -1.70
CA GLY A 267 -1.20 1.21 -2.43
C GLY A 267 -1.03 2.70 -2.15
N LEU A 268 -0.80 3.10 -0.90
CA LEU A 268 -0.47 4.49 -0.59
C LEU A 268 0.82 4.93 -1.29
N TYR A 269 1.87 4.09 -1.28
CA TYR A 269 3.08 4.37 -2.06
C TYR A 269 2.83 4.44 -3.57
N GLY A 270 1.95 3.60 -4.11
CA GLY A 270 1.54 3.63 -5.52
C GLY A 270 0.84 4.93 -5.89
N ILE A 271 -0.06 5.43 -5.03
CA ILE A 271 -0.67 6.76 -5.20
C ILE A 271 0.41 7.82 -5.19
N PHE A 272 1.33 7.74 -4.25
CA PHE A 272 2.37 8.76 -4.11
C PHE A 272 3.28 8.79 -5.35
N LEU A 273 3.66 7.63 -5.89
CA LEU A 273 4.40 7.50 -7.15
C LEU A 273 3.62 8.07 -8.34
N ALA A 274 2.32 7.80 -8.43
CA ALA A 274 1.48 8.39 -9.47
C ALA A 274 1.42 9.91 -9.36
N LEU A 275 1.32 10.48 -8.15
CA LEU A 275 1.34 11.94 -7.99
C LEU A 275 2.73 12.53 -8.30
N LEU A 276 3.81 11.83 -7.95
CA LEU A 276 5.18 12.24 -8.27
C LEU A 276 5.48 12.21 -9.78
N SER A 277 4.80 11.37 -10.56
CA SER A 277 4.92 11.40 -12.02
C SER A 277 4.22 12.62 -12.66
N THR A 278 3.36 13.31 -11.90
CA THR A 278 2.63 14.50 -12.37
C THR A 278 3.29 15.82 -11.96
N ASN A 279 2.72 16.95 -12.41
CA ASN A 279 3.17 18.29 -12.01
C ASN A 279 2.60 18.80 -10.68
N HIS A 280 1.90 17.96 -9.92
CA HIS A 280 1.31 18.35 -8.64
C HIS A 280 2.35 18.58 -7.54
N ILE A 281 3.44 17.80 -7.53
CA ILE A 281 4.52 17.93 -6.55
C ILE A 281 5.65 18.79 -7.15
N GLU A 282 6.15 19.73 -6.35
CA GLU A 282 7.22 20.66 -6.72
C GLU A 282 8.46 19.93 -7.27
N ARG A 283 9.04 20.44 -8.36
CA ARG A 283 10.18 19.81 -9.03
C ARG A 283 11.38 19.59 -8.11
N SER A 284 11.64 20.52 -7.20
CA SER A 284 12.75 20.48 -6.23
C SER A 284 12.65 19.26 -5.30
N MET A 285 11.44 18.93 -4.84
CA MET A 285 11.17 17.79 -3.94
C MET A 285 10.96 16.47 -4.68
N ARG A 286 10.49 16.53 -5.92
CA ARG A 286 10.08 15.35 -6.70
C ARG A 286 11.19 14.32 -6.85
N LYS A 287 12.41 14.76 -7.19
CA LYS A 287 13.53 13.83 -7.44
C LYS A 287 13.91 13.06 -6.17
N GLY A 288 14.07 13.75 -5.04
CA GLY A 288 14.43 13.11 -3.76
C GLY A 288 13.35 12.16 -3.26
N LEU A 289 12.08 12.57 -3.30
CA LEU A 289 10.95 11.71 -2.90
C LEU A 289 10.81 10.49 -3.82
N LEU A 290 10.94 10.67 -5.14
CA LEU A 290 10.86 9.57 -6.10
C LEU A 290 11.99 8.57 -5.88
N THR A 291 13.22 9.03 -5.64
CA THR A 291 14.35 8.14 -5.32
C THR A 291 14.10 7.36 -4.03
N ASN A 292 13.73 8.03 -2.94
CA ASN A 292 13.53 7.36 -1.65
C ASN A 292 12.37 6.36 -1.68
N ILE A 293 11.23 6.75 -2.27
CA ILE A 293 10.06 5.88 -2.38
C ILE A 293 10.33 4.74 -3.37
N GLY A 294 10.94 5.04 -4.51
CA GLY A 294 11.31 4.03 -5.51
C GLY A 294 12.26 2.98 -4.95
N LEU A 295 13.28 3.42 -4.20
CA LEU A 295 14.21 2.52 -3.51
C LEU A 295 13.50 1.68 -2.44
N PHE A 296 12.63 2.30 -1.62
CA PHE A 296 11.86 1.56 -0.62
C PHE A 296 10.98 0.47 -1.25
N VAL A 297 10.22 0.80 -2.29
CA VAL A 297 9.35 -0.15 -3.01
C VAL A 297 10.18 -1.26 -3.64
N ALA A 298 11.25 -0.92 -4.36
CA ALA A 298 12.12 -1.90 -5.00
C ALA A 298 12.78 -2.83 -3.97
N TYR A 299 13.33 -2.28 -2.89
CA TYR A 299 13.96 -3.06 -1.82
C TYR A 299 12.97 -4.05 -1.19
N ASN A 300 11.77 -3.62 -0.83
CA ASN A 300 10.80 -4.50 -0.17
C ASN A 300 10.31 -5.62 -1.11
N LEU A 301 10.08 -5.33 -2.40
CA LEU A 301 9.69 -6.35 -3.37
C LEU A 301 10.82 -7.35 -3.64
N LEU A 302 12.07 -6.88 -3.74
CA LEU A 302 13.23 -7.75 -3.88
C LEU A 302 13.40 -8.62 -2.64
N TYR A 303 13.38 -8.01 -1.45
CA TYR A 303 13.47 -8.72 -0.19
C TYR A 303 12.37 -9.78 -0.04
N GLY A 304 11.12 -9.45 -0.38
CA GLY A 304 10.01 -10.41 -0.38
C GLY A 304 10.13 -11.52 -1.41
N SER A 305 10.89 -11.32 -2.50
CA SER A 305 11.13 -12.36 -3.50
C SER A 305 12.11 -13.42 -2.99
N PHE A 306 13.02 -13.04 -2.09
CA PHE A 306 14.03 -13.95 -1.54
C PHE A 306 13.68 -14.49 -0.15
N LYS A 307 12.86 -13.77 0.63
CA LYS A 307 12.44 -14.17 1.96
C LYS A 307 11.04 -14.78 1.93
N GLY A 308 10.93 -16.06 2.30
CA GLY A 308 9.65 -16.72 2.53
C GLY A 308 8.81 -16.00 3.59
N GLY A 309 7.49 -16.00 3.40
CA GLY A 309 6.52 -15.37 4.33
C GLY A 309 6.13 -13.93 3.99
N ILE A 310 6.62 -13.37 2.88
CA ILE A 310 6.18 -12.05 2.38
C ILE A 310 5.28 -12.23 1.15
N ASP A 311 4.11 -11.58 1.18
CA ASP A 311 3.13 -11.66 0.10
C ASP A 311 3.36 -10.56 -0.95
N ASN A 312 4.30 -10.81 -1.86
CA ASN A 312 4.59 -9.90 -2.97
C ASN A 312 3.41 -9.72 -3.94
N ALA A 313 2.51 -10.71 -4.04
CA ALA A 313 1.31 -10.55 -4.87
C ALA A 313 0.38 -9.48 -4.29
N ALA A 314 0.20 -9.46 -2.97
CA ALA A 314 -0.51 -8.39 -2.29
C ALA A 314 0.19 -7.03 -2.46
N HIS A 315 1.52 -6.97 -2.34
CA HIS A 315 2.27 -5.71 -2.53
C HIS A 315 2.13 -5.15 -3.94
N LEU A 316 2.29 -5.99 -4.97
CA LEU A 316 2.12 -5.59 -6.37
C LEU A 316 0.68 -5.20 -6.68
N GLY A 317 -0.30 -5.96 -6.19
CA GLY A 317 -1.71 -5.63 -6.34
C GLY A 317 -2.06 -4.29 -5.69
N GLY A 318 -1.58 -4.06 -4.46
CA GLY A 318 -1.73 -2.80 -3.76
C GLY A 318 -1.10 -1.64 -4.51
N LEU A 319 0.16 -1.78 -4.91
CA LEU A 319 0.90 -0.78 -5.68
C LEU A 319 0.15 -0.39 -6.97
N PHE A 320 -0.30 -1.38 -7.74
CA PHE A 320 -1.07 -1.17 -8.97
C PHE A 320 -2.39 -0.44 -8.71
N ALA A 321 -3.17 -0.89 -7.73
CA ALA A 321 -4.40 -0.20 -7.34
C ALA A 321 -4.11 1.24 -6.91
N GLY A 322 -3.03 1.44 -6.17
CA GLY A 322 -2.56 2.75 -5.76
C GLY A 322 -2.27 3.68 -6.94
N VAL A 323 -1.52 3.21 -7.93
CA VAL A 323 -1.24 4.01 -9.15
C VAL A 323 -2.55 4.43 -9.85
N MET A 324 -3.48 3.49 -10.01
CA MET A 324 -4.79 3.76 -10.64
C MET A 324 -5.62 4.76 -9.84
N ILE A 325 -5.69 4.60 -8.51
CA ILE A 325 -6.40 5.51 -7.61
C ILE A 325 -5.75 6.91 -7.65
N GLY A 326 -4.41 6.98 -7.65
CA GLY A 326 -3.68 8.24 -7.69
C GLY A 326 -3.97 9.06 -8.94
N TYR A 327 -3.92 8.44 -10.12
CA TYR A 327 -4.34 9.09 -11.36
C TYR A 327 -5.84 9.42 -11.39
N GLY A 328 -6.68 8.58 -10.79
CA GLY A 328 -8.11 8.86 -10.63
C GLY A 328 -8.39 10.10 -9.77
N TYR A 329 -7.61 10.33 -8.72
CA TYR A 329 -7.76 11.48 -7.82
C TYR A 329 -7.16 12.76 -8.40
N TYR A 330 -6.16 12.66 -9.27
CA TYR A 330 -5.42 13.78 -9.83
C TYR A 330 -6.28 14.94 -10.38
N PRO A 331 -7.36 14.74 -11.14
CA PRO A 331 -8.20 15.84 -11.63
C PRO A 331 -8.82 16.68 -10.51
N ALA A 332 -9.22 16.04 -9.41
CA ALA A 332 -9.78 16.74 -8.25
C ALA A 332 -8.70 17.44 -7.42
N LEU A 333 -7.47 16.94 -7.45
CA LEU A 333 -6.32 17.59 -6.82
C LEU A 333 -5.83 18.80 -7.61
N GLN A 334 -5.99 18.82 -8.94
CA GLN A 334 -5.66 19.99 -9.77
C GLN A 334 -6.73 21.08 -9.78
N LYS A 335 -8.00 20.73 -9.59
CA LYS A 335 -9.13 21.67 -9.63
C LYS A 335 -9.97 21.60 -8.35
N PRO A 336 -9.35 21.83 -7.20
CA PRO A 336 -9.97 21.50 -5.92
C PRO A 336 -11.09 22.46 -5.48
N GLY A 337 -11.26 23.61 -6.18
CA GLY A 337 -12.45 24.47 -6.10
C GLY A 337 -13.71 23.89 -6.77
N LYS A 338 -13.60 22.82 -7.57
CA LYS A 338 -14.76 22.16 -8.20
C LYS A 338 -15.35 21.10 -7.27
N ALA A 339 -16.38 21.48 -6.52
CA ALA A 339 -17.08 20.60 -5.58
C ALA A 339 -17.51 19.25 -6.19
N LEU A 340 -17.93 19.23 -7.47
CA LEU A 340 -18.26 18.01 -8.18
C LEU A 340 -17.08 17.03 -8.26
N LEU A 341 -15.89 17.51 -8.67
CA LEU A 341 -14.71 16.65 -8.81
C LEU A 341 -14.22 16.12 -7.46
N LYS A 342 -14.37 16.90 -6.38
CA LYS A 342 -14.03 16.50 -5.01
C LYS A 342 -14.72 15.19 -4.59
N TRP A 343 -15.96 14.99 -5.02
CA TRP A 343 -16.77 13.81 -4.68
C TRP A 343 -16.79 12.75 -5.78
N LEU A 344 -16.77 13.18 -7.05
CA LEU A 344 -16.81 12.27 -8.19
C LEU A 344 -15.57 11.38 -8.27
N THR A 345 -14.36 11.91 -8.02
CA THR A 345 -13.14 11.09 -8.17
C THR A 345 -13.02 9.98 -7.13
N PRO A 346 -13.32 10.18 -5.82
CA PRO A 346 -13.42 9.07 -4.88
C PRO A 346 -14.49 8.05 -5.25
N ILE A 347 -15.69 8.50 -5.64
CA ILE A 347 -16.78 7.61 -6.02
C ILE A 347 -16.39 6.75 -7.22
N LEU A 348 -15.82 7.35 -8.27
CA LEU A 348 -15.39 6.62 -9.45
C LEU A 348 -14.29 5.60 -9.12
N SER A 349 -13.28 5.97 -8.32
CA SER A 349 -12.25 5.05 -7.88
C SER A 349 -12.82 3.90 -7.04
N VAL A 350 -13.76 4.16 -6.13
CA VAL A 350 -14.48 3.13 -5.38
C VAL A 350 -15.19 2.18 -6.34
N THR A 351 -16.01 2.72 -7.24
CA THR A 351 -16.79 1.92 -8.20
C THR A 351 -15.90 1.04 -9.06
N VAL A 352 -14.84 1.59 -9.65
CA VAL A 352 -13.93 0.84 -10.53
C VAL A 352 -13.18 -0.24 -9.74
N VAL A 353 -12.57 0.11 -8.61
CA VAL A 353 -11.75 -0.85 -7.84
C VAL A 353 -12.62 -1.97 -7.26
N ILE A 354 -13.79 -1.64 -6.72
CA ILE A 354 -14.71 -2.64 -6.16
C ILE A 354 -15.29 -3.52 -7.26
N LEU A 355 -15.69 -2.96 -8.41
CA LEU A 355 -16.21 -3.75 -9.53
C LEU A 355 -15.17 -4.74 -10.06
N VAL A 356 -13.94 -4.27 -10.30
CA VAL A 356 -12.86 -5.15 -10.77
C VAL A 356 -12.55 -6.22 -9.73
N SER A 357 -12.46 -5.84 -8.45
CA SER A 357 -12.24 -6.79 -7.34
C SER A 357 -13.36 -7.84 -7.27
N ALA A 358 -14.62 -7.43 -7.42
CA ALA A 358 -15.78 -8.32 -7.37
C ALA A 358 -15.80 -9.30 -8.56
N VAL A 359 -15.42 -8.84 -9.76
CA VAL A 359 -15.31 -9.70 -10.94
C VAL A 359 -14.21 -10.75 -10.74
N ILE A 360 -13.02 -10.35 -10.27
CA ILE A 360 -11.92 -11.28 -10.01
C ILE A 360 -12.32 -12.27 -8.91
N TYR A 361 -12.86 -11.78 -7.80
CA TYR A 361 -13.36 -12.59 -6.70
C TYR A 361 -14.41 -13.61 -7.17
N GLY A 362 -15.39 -13.17 -7.96
CA GLY A 362 -16.47 -14.03 -8.47
C GLY A 362 -15.97 -15.12 -9.41
N LYS A 363 -14.96 -14.82 -10.25
CA LYS A 363 -14.27 -15.82 -11.08
C LYS A 363 -13.50 -16.82 -10.22
N LEU A 364 -12.76 -16.34 -9.22
CA LEU A 364 -11.99 -17.19 -8.31
C LEU A 364 -12.89 -18.11 -7.48
N ALA A 365 -13.99 -17.61 -6.94
CA ALA A 365 -14.93 -18.37 -6.13
C ALA A 365 -15.55 -19.55 -6.88
N LYS A 366 -15.63 -19.47 -8.22
CA LYS A 366 -16.15 -20.51 -9.11
C LYS A 366 -15.05 -21.37 -9.76
N SER A 367 -13.78 -21.10 -9.46
CA SER A 367 -12.66 -21.81 -10.08
C SER A 367 -12.46 -23.21 -9.49
N ASP A 368 -11.91 -24.10 -10.31
CA ASP A 368 -11.51 -25.44 -9.92
C ASP A 368 -10.58 -25.46 -8.71
N LYS A 369 -9.74 -24.45 -8.55
CA LYS A 369 -8.88 -24.26 -7.37
C LYS A 369 -9.67 -24.26 -6.05
N VAL A 370 -10.83 -23.62 -5.99
CA VAL A 370 -11.66 -23.60 -4.76
C VAL A 370 -12.29 -24.97 -4.54
N THR A 371 -12.76 -25.62 -5.60
CA THR A 371 -13.32 -26.98 -5.55
C THR A 371 -12.27 -27.97 -5.07
N TYR A 372 -11.07 -27.94 -5.65
CA TYR A 372 -9.91 -28.73 -5.25
C TYR A 372 -9.59 -28.55 -3.76
N GLN A 373 -9.47 -27.31 -3.28
CA GLN A 373 -9.17 -27.03 -1.88
C GLN A 373 -10.27 -27.53 -0.92
N LYS A 374 -11.52 -27.56 -1.34
CA LYS A 374 -12.61 -28.15 -0.55
C LYS A 374 -12.51 -29.67 -0.49
N GLN A 375 -12.26 -30.31 -1.63
CA GLN A 375 -12.28 -31.77 -1.77
C GLN A 375 -10.98 -32.44 -1.28
N ILE A 376 -9.82 -31.79 -1.40
CA ILE A 376 -8.54 -32.31 -0.89
C ILE A 376 -8.54 -32.48 0.65
N ARG A 377 -9.45 -31.79 1.36
CA ARG A 377 -9.68 -32.01 2.79
C ARG A 377 -10.27 -33.38 3.10
N GLU A 378 -11.06 -33.95 2.19
CA GLU A 378 -11.55 -35.33 2.34
C GLU A 378 -10.40 -36.32 2.26
N PHE A 379 -9.41 -36.10 1.38
CA PHE A 379 -8.18 -36.89 1.39
C PHE A 379 -7.47 -36.83 2.74
N TYR A 380 -7.29 -35.64 3.32
CA TYR A 380 -6.64 -35.51 4.64
C TYR A 380 -7.42 -36.22 5.76
N LYS A 381 -8.75 -36.25 5.70
CA LYS A 381 -9.57 -37.04 6.63
C LYS A 381 -9.38 -38.54 6.44
N ILE A 382 -9.37 -39.02 5.19
CA ILE A 382 -9.12 -40.42 4.84
C ILE A 382 -7.77 -40.87 5.41
N ASP A 383 -6.70 -40.10 5.13
CA ASP A 383 -5.35 -40.42 5.62
C ASP A 383 -5.26 -40.39 7.15
N THR A 384 -5.79 -39.34 7.79
CA THR A 384 -5.77 -39.23 9.26
C THR A 384 -6.51 -40.38 9.93
N ASN A 385 -7.67 -40.78 9.39
CA ASN A 385 -8.44 -41.90 9.93
C ASN A 385 -7.70 -43.24 9.74
N ALA A 386 -7.12 -43.48 8.56
CA ALA A 386 -6.32 -44.68 8.30
C ALA A 386 -5.14 -44.79 9.27
N LEU A 387 -4.39 -43.69 9.46
CA LEU A 387 -3.28 -43.65 10.41
C LEU A 387 -3.74 -43.85 11.86
N LYS A 388 -4.89 -43.29 12.25
CA LYS A 388 -5.46 -43.49 13.58
C LYS A 388 -5.85 -44.94 13.85
N VAL A 389 -6.38 -45.64 12.86
CA VAL A 389 -6.69 -47.08 12.96
C VAL A 389 -5.41 -47.89 13.17
N LEU A 390 -4.37 -47.65 12.35
CA LEU A 390 -3.10 -48.36 12.50
C LEU A 390 -2.41 -48.07 13.83
N ARG A 391 -2.41 -46.80 14.27
CA ARG A 391 -1.80 -46.42 15.56
C ARG A 391 -2.46 -47.09 16.75
N LYS A 392 -3.77 -47.38 16.68
CA LYS A 392 -4.46 -48.13 17.74
C LYS A 392 -4.02 -49.59 17.81
N GLN A 393 -3.54 -50.15 16.70
CA GLN A 393 -3.12 -51.55 16.58
C GLN A 393 -1.60 -51.71 16.60
N GLU A 394 -0.85 -50.70 17.07
CA GLU A 394 0.61 -50.66 17.05
C GLU A 394 1.25 -51.83 17.81
N ASN A 395 0.60 -52.29 18.88
CA ASN A 395 1.04 -53.41 19.70
C ASN A 395 0.23 -54.70 19.47
N SER A 396 -0.68 -54.69 18.50
CA SER A 396 -1.52 -55.84 18.18
C SER A 396 -0.83 -56.74 17.16
N THR A 397 -1.20 -58.02 17.15
CA THR A 397 -0.71 -59.02 16.19
C THR A 397 -1.88 -59.81 15.59
N GLY A 398 -1.59 -60.66 14.61
CA GLY A 398 -2.56 -61.59 14.05
C GLY A 398 -3.75 -60.90 13.36
N GLU A 399 -4.96 -61.38 13.65
CA GLU A 399 -6.17 -61.02 12.87
C GLU A 399 -6.58 -59.54 13.03
N GLU A 400 -6.46 -58.97 14.23
CA GLU A 400 -6.84 -57.57 14.48
C GLU A 400 -5.94 -56.59 13.72
N LEU A 401 -4.63 -56.87 13.72
CA LEU A 401 -3.66 -56.11 12.95
C LEU A 401 -3.92 -56.27 11.45
N PHE A 402 -4.14 -57.49 10.97
CA PHE A 402 -4.42 -57.75 9.56
C PHE A 402 -5.64 -56.96 9.07
N ARG A 403 -6.75 -56.95 9.84
CA ARG A 403 -7.95 -56.17 9.52
C ARG A 403 -7.65 -54.67 9.43
N ALA A 404 -6.86 -54.13 10.35
CA ALA A 404 -6.46 -52.71 10.34
C ALA A 404 -5.60 -52.35 9.12
N LEU A 405 -4.67 -53.24 8.71
CA LEU A 405 -3.85 -53.06 7.51
C LEU A 405 -4.70 -53.06 6.24
N GLN A 406 -5.70 -53.95 6.14
CA GLN A 406 -6.63 -53.96 5.00
C GLN A 406 -7.50 -52.70 4.95
N GLN A 407 -7.96 -52.20 6.10
CA GLN A 407 -8.69 -50.93 6.17
C GLN A 407 -7.82 -49.75 5.72
N GLY A 408 -6.57 -49.69 6.18
CA GLY A 408 -5.60 -48.69 5.73
C GLY A 408 -5.39 -48.74 4.21
N LYS A 409 -5.09 -49.93 3.67
CA LYS A 409 -4.93 -50.15 2.23
C LYS A 409 -6.14 -49.69 1.42
N SER A 410 -7.35 -50.06 1.84
CA SER A 410 -8.59 -49.61 1.20
C SER A 410 -8.74 -48.08 1.23
N ALA A 411 -8.46 -47.45 2.37
CA ALA A 411 -8.51 -46.00 2.52
C ALA A 411 -7.53 -45.28 1.58
N TRP A 412 -6.27 -45.72 1.49
CA TRP A 412 -5.29 -45.10 0.60
C TRP A 412 -5.56 -45.37 -0.89
N ASN A 413 -6.18 -46.49 -1.25
CA ASN A 413 -6.66 -46.71 -2.63
C ASN A 413 -7.75 -45.70 -2.99
N GLY A 414 -8.76 -45.52 -2.12
CA GLY A 414 -9.78 -44.47 -2.31
C GLY A 414 -9.17 -43.06 -2.33
N GLY A 415 -8.11 -42.82 -1.54
CA GLY A 415 -7.34 -41.59 -1.57
C GLY A 415 -6.65 -41.34 -2.92
N ILE A 416 -6.06 -42.37 -3.54
CA ILE A 416 -5.46 -42.30 -4.87
C ILE A 416 -6.53 -41.97 -5.92
N GLU A 417 -7.67 -42.65 -5.89
CA GLU A 417 -8.79 -42.37 -6.80
C GLU A 417 -9.26 -40.92 -6.69
N LEU A 418 -9.50 -40.44 -5.47
CA LEU A 418 -9.87 -39.05 -5.21
C LEU A 418 -8.82 -38.07 -5.77
N ILE A 419 -7.54 -38.25 -5.43
CA ILE A 419 -6.48 -37.35 -5.90
C ILE A 419 -6.35 -37.40 -7.42
N THR A 420 -6.53 -38.57 -8.05
CA THR A 420 -6.47 -38.73 -9.51
C THR A 420 -7.60 -37.99 -10.21
N GLU A 421 -8.83 -38.01 -9.65
CA GLU A 421 -9.93 -37.20 -10.18
C GLU A 421 -9.69 -35.70 -9.98
N LEU A 422 -9.16 -35.31 -8.82
CA LEU A 422 -8.76 -33.93 -8.55
C LEU A 422 -7.68 -33.43 -9.51
N ASP A 423 -6.76 -34.29 -9.92
CA ASP A 423 -5.66 -33.94 -10.82
C ASP A 423 -6.10 -33.65 -12.27
N LYS A 424 -7.34 -34.01 -12.63
CA LYS A 424 -7.92 -33.68 -13.95
C LYS A 424 -8.45 -32.23 -14.04
N MET A 425 -8.57 -31.56 -12.89
CA MET A 425 -9.06 -30.19 -12.81
C MET A 425 -8.04 -29.20 -13.40
N ASN A 426 -8.49 -28.00 -13.78
CA ASN A 426 -7.59 -26.94 -14.24
C ASN A 426 -6.85 -26.30 -13.05
N LEU A 427 -5.69 -26.87 -12.69
CA LEU A 427 -4.89 -26.49 -11.53
C LEU A 427 -3.52 -25.92 -11.95
N SER A 428 -2.80 -25.34 -10.98
CA SER A 428 -1.42 -24.94 -11.19
C SER A 428 -0.50 -26.16 -11.30
N ASN A 429 0.63 -26.02 -12.02
CA ASN A 429 1.67 -27.06 -12.07
C ASN A 429 2.14 -27.49 -10.67
N ARG A 430 2.14 -26.56 -9.70
CA ARG A 430 2.50 -26.85 -8.31
C ARG A 430 1.51 -27.82 -7.65
N LEU A 431 0.21 -27.63 -7.89
CA LEU A 431 -0.82 -28.54 -7.37
C LEU A 431 -0.79 -29.90 -8.07
N HIS A 432 -0.55 -29.96 -9.38
CA HIS A 432 -0.34 -31.23 -10.08
C HIS A 432 0.86 -32.01 -9.51
N LEU A 433 1.99 -31.34 -9.30
CA LEU A 433 3.16 -31.97 -8.67
C LEU A 433 2.85 -32.45 -7.25
N ARG A 434 2.13 -31.66 -6.47
CA ARG A 434 1.67 -32.04 -5.13
C ARG A 434 0.77 -33.28 -5.17
N ASN A 435 -0.15 -33.37 -6.12
CA ASN A 435 -1.02 -34.53 -6.30
C ASN A 435 -0.21 -35.80 -6.61
N GLN A 436 0.78 -35.69 -7.50
CA GLN A 436 1.69 -36.81 -7.80
C GLN A 436 2.46 -37.28 -6.57
N MET A 437 2.94 -36.36 -5.73
CA MET A 437 3.60 -36.69 -4.46
C MET A 437 2.64 -37.36 -3.46
N LEU A 438 1.39 -36.89 -3.35
CA LEU A 438 0.38 -37.52 -2.49
C LEU A 438 0.02 -38.93 -2.96
N ILE A 439 -0.14 -39.14 -4.28
CA ILE A 439 -0.35 -40.48 -4.85
C ILE A 439 0.85 -41.39 -4.54
N LYS A 440 2.09 -40.89 -4.70
CA LYS A 440 3.30 -41.63 -4.34
C LYS A 440 3.32 -41.99 -2.85
N TYR A 441 2.97 -41.06 -1.98
CA TYR A 441 2.83 -41.31 -0.54
C TYR A 441 1.82 -42.43 -0.24
N CYS A 442 0.63 -42.40 -0.85
CA CYS A 442 -0.38 -43.45 -0.67
C CYS A 442 0.11 -44.82 -1.16
N ARG A 443 0.77 -44.87 -2.32
CA ARG A 443 1.35 -46.12 -2.84
C ARG A 443 2.39 -46.72 -1.90
N LEU A 444 3.22 -45.88 -1.27
CA LEU A 444 4.20 -46.32 -0.27
C LEU A 444 3.51 -46.84 1.01
N ARG A 445 2.46 -46.18 1.48
CA ARG A 445 1.65 -46.64 2.62
C ARG A 445 0.99 -47.99 2.35
N ILE A 446 0.42 -48.17 1.17
CA ILE A 446 -0.17 -49.44 0.73
C ILE A 446 0.89 -50.53 0.73
N LYS A 447 2.06 -50.28 0.11
CA LYS A 447 3.17 -51.24 0.07
C LYS A 447 3.67 -51.63 1.46
N ALA A 448 3.74 -50.68 2.40
CA ALA A 448 4.07 -50.98 3.79
C ALA A 448 3.03 -51.91 4.42
N CYS A 449 1.74 -51.65 4.21
CA CYS A 449 0.67 -52.49 4.73
C CYS A 449 0.71 -53.91 4.15
N GLU A 450 0.99 -54.04 2.86
CA GLU A 450 1.11 -55.34 2.18
C GLU A 450 2.27 -56.17 2.73
N LEU A 451 3.41 -55.54 3.03
CA LEU A 451 4.54 -56.25 3.63
C LEU A 451 4.25 -56.71 5.06
N ILE A 452 3.66 -55.85 5.90
CA ILE A 452 3.32 -56.22 7.28
C ILE A 452 2.24 -57.31 7.29
N ALA A 453 1.30 -57.27 6.33
CA ALA A 453 0.23 -58.25 6.23
C ALA A 453 0.69 -59.66 5.80
N GLN A 454 1.93 -59.83 5.32
CA GLN A 454 2.49 -61.15 5.00
C GLN A 454 2.77 -61.99 6.25
N ASP A 455 3.12 -61.35 7.36
CA ASP A 455 3.36 -62.01 8.64
C ASP A 455 2.87 -61.12 9.81
N PRO A 456 1.54 -61.03 10.02
CA PRO A 456 0.95 -60.15 11.03
C PRO A 456 1.24 -60.60 12.47
N GLU A 457 1.76 -61.81 12.68
CA GLU A 457 2.17 -62.29 14.01
C GLU A 457 3.39 -61.54 14.56
N GLN A 458 4.22 -60.97 13.67
CA GLN A 458 5.40 -60.19 14.10
C GLN A 458 5.06 -58.74 14.51
N GLY A 459 3.83 -58.28 14.29
CA GLY A 459 3.40 -56.92 14.62
C GLY A 459 3.94 -55.83 13.69
N ILE A 460 3.46 -54.59 13.85
CA ILE A 460 3.87 -53.42 13.03
C ILE A 460 5.35 -53.08 13.21
N ASN A 461 5.91 -53.37 14.39
CA ASN A 461 7.28 -53.01 14.77
C ASN A 461 8.33 -54.06 14.37
N SER A 462 7.95 -55.06 13.58
CA SER A 462 8.89 -56.01 13.01
C SER A 462 9.86 -55.29 12.05
N TYR A 463 11.13 -55.28 12.43
CA TYR A 463 12.20 -54.59 11.70
C TYR A 463 12.65 -55.40 10.48
N SER A 464 11.85 -55.39 9.41
CA SER A 464 12.35 -55.82 8.10
C SER A 464 13.11 -54.66 7.43
N PRO A 465 14.28 -54.90 6.80
CA PRO A 465 15.01 -53.86 6.05
C PRO A 465 14.15 -53.17 4.98
N GLN A 466 13.17 -53.88 4.43
CA GLN A 466 12.25 -53.38 3.41
C GLN A 466 11.24 -52.37 3.98
N ILE A 467 10.67 -52.64 5.16
CA ILE A 467 9.74 -51.71 5.84
C ILE A 467 10.49 -50.42 6.23
N GLN A 468 11.72 -50.54 6.75
CA GLN A 468 12.55 -49.37 7.07
C GLN A 468 12.82 -48.50 5.84
N GLN A 469 13.14 -49.12 4.70
CA GLN A 469 13.38 -48.41 3.44
C GLN A 469 12.12 -47.67 2.96
N ILE A 470 10.94 -48.29 3.05
CA ILE A 470 9.67 -47.64 2.68
C ILE A 470 9.37 -46.48 3.62
N ASN A 471 9.54 -46.65 4.92
CA ASN A 471 9.33 -45.58 5.90
C ASN A 471 10.27 -44.39 5.64
N ALA A 472 11.54 -44.65 5.26
CA ALA A 472 12.46 -43.60 4.85
C ALA A 472 11.99 -42.87 3.57
N GLN A 473 11.42 -43.59 2.60
CA GLN A 473 10.85 -42.97 1.40
C GLN A 473 9.59 -42.14 1.72
N ILE A 474 8.73 -42.62 2.62
CA ILE A 474 7.58 -41.86 3.12
C ILE A 474 8.06 -40.56 3.78
N GLY A 475 9.08 -40.62 4.64
CA GLY A 475 9.70 -39.45 5.26
C GLY A 475 10.15 -38.42 4.24
N LYS A 476 10.89 -38.85 3.20
CA LYS A 476 11.33 -37.96 2.11
C LYS A 476 10.17 -37.28 1.38
N VAL A 477 9.11 -38.04 1.05
CA VAL A 477 7.92 -37.48 0.38
C VAL A 477 7.20 -36.48 1.28
N LEU A 478 7.09 -36.76 2.59
CA LEU A 478 6.48 -35.83 3.53
C LEU A 478 7.30 -34.55 3.72
N ASP A 479 8.63 -34.64 3.66
CA ASP A 479 9.50 -33.46 3.72
C ASP A 479 9.42 -32.62 2.43
N GLU A 480 9.27 -33.25 1.26
CA GLU A 480 9.02 -32.55 -0.01
C GLU A 480 7.62 -31.89 -0.07
N LEU A 481 6.66 -32.36 0.75
CA LEU A 481 5.29 -31.84 0.80
C LEU A 481 5.10 -30.64 1.76
N LYS A 482 6.08 -30.39 2.64
CA LYS A 482 6.16 -29.22 3.54
C LYS A 482 6.63 -28.00 2.74
#